data_AF-G4Q989-F1
#
_entry.id   AF-G4Q989-F1
#
_cell.length_a   1.000
_cell.length_b   1.000
_cell.length_c   1.000
_cell.angle_alpha   90.00
_cell.angle_beta   90.00
_cell.angle_gamma   90.00
#
_symmetry.space_group_name_H-M   'P 1'
#
loop_
_entity.id
_entity.type
_entity.pdbx_description
1 polymer ?
#
loop_
_entity_poly.entity_id
_entity_poly.type
_entity_poly.pdbx_seq_one_letter_code
_entity_poly.pdbx_strand_id
1 'polypeptide(L)'
;MFSKGIIKPNMTKIAKILFEPVISLGDCVNRHGEPYTIDNKSASLWYKQEADIPGNLKKAANDGRVYKGIGKYFTDEVLDKVLSGVKADDMVAELLNLIKESDLSEMEKGDLNKLYEDGDLGGFLGRAFLYAILPNNMKKDASYEDYSKTAQVTAADINHEIEAFRQFVGQFKKPAPLSPPLTIATEEMKYVTELFRVYQEKTGVECNCVKDLDSCPNMKKNFNRQRKDYYLAETIRRGLRDTVAPQEEENFEAVKEEMYEGVVTTEEKDYACGYDRMNAVMEHATLVELSSNLQTVTLNWIGPGEKKGICHMLVNDEKLSWIEGD
;
A
#
# COMPACT_ATOMS: atom_id res chain seq x y z
N MET A 1 -3.03 29.94 6.72
CA MET A 1 -3.56 30.83 7.78
C MET A 1 -4.38 30.03 8.79
N PHE A 2 -5.41 29.29 8.37
CA PHE A 2 -6.18 28.37 9.23
C PHE A 2 -5.33 27.41 10.10
N SER A 3 -4.19 26.94 9.58
CA SER A 3 -3.21 26.12 10.32
C SER A 3 -2.56 26.81 11.54
N LYS A 4 -2.51 28.14 11.59
CA LYS A 4 -2.00 28.91 12.74
C LYS A 4 -2.96 28.88 13.95
N GLY A 5 -4.26 28.67 13.71
CA GLY A 5 -5.29 28.56 14.74
C GLY A 5 -5.33 27.20 15.44
N ILE A 6 -4.56 26.21 14.97
CA ILE A 6 -4.63 24.81 15.41
C ILE A 6 -3.37 24.43 16.19
N ILE A 7 -3.54 23.75 17.33
CA ILE A 7 -2.45 23.43 18.26
C ILE A 7 -1.45 22.40 17.67
N LYS A 8 -1.86 21.58 16.68
CA LYS A 8 -1.01 20.68 15.85
C LYS A 8 -1.63 20.42 14.46
N PRO A 9 -1.25 21.14 13.40
CA PRO A 9 -1.94 21.05 12.11
C PRO A 9 -1.62 19.74 11.37
N ASN A 10 -2.64 18.94 11.08
CA ASN A 10 -2.59 17.86 10.08
C ASN A 10 -3.36 18.32 8.85
N MET A 11 -2.66 18.55 7.74
CA MET A 11 -3.21 19.22 6.57
C MET A 11 -4.34 18.45 5.92
N THR A 12 -4.26 17.12 5.88
CA THR A 12 -5.36 16.28 5.37
C THR A 12 -6.58 16.38 6.26
N LYS A 13 -6.42 16.33 7.59
CA LYS A 13 -7.55 16.47 8.52
C LYS A 13 -8.23 17.83 8.37
N ILE A 14 -7.43 18.90 8.23
CA ILE A 14 -7.94 20.25 8.00
C ILE A 14 -8.71 20.33 6.69
N ALA A 15 -8.14 19.83 5.59
CA ALA A 15 -8.80 19.83 4.29
C ALA A 15 -10.13 19.05 4.34
N LYS A 16 -10.14 17.85 4.95
CA LYS A 16 -11.37 17.07 5.14
C LYS A 16 -12.45 17.87 5.87
N ILE A 17 -12.11 18.50 6.99
CA ILE A 17 -13.06 19.28 7.79
C ILE A 17 -13.61 20.47 6.99
N LEU A 18 -12.76 21.22 6.28
CA LEU A 18 -13.17 22.43 5.57
C LEU A 18 -14.03 22.14 4.33
N PHE A 19 -13.73 21.05 3.61
CA PHE A 19 -14.44 20.67 2.40
C PHE A 19 -15.67 19.78 2.65
N GLU A 20 -15.82 19.18 3.82
CA GLU A 20 -16.99 18.36 4.17
C GLU A 20 -18.34 19.01 3.83
N PRO A 21 -18.63 20.29 4.16
CA PRO A 21 -19.91 20.91 3.80
C PRO A 21 -20.07 21.08 2.29
N VAL A 22 -18.98 21.24 1.54
CA VAL A 22 -19.00 21.31 0.06
C VAL A 22 -19.33 19.93 -0.52
N ILE A 23 -18.78 18.87 0.06
CA ILE A 23 -18.97 17.50 -0.40
C ILE A 23 -20.38 17.01 -0.05
N SER A 24 -20.79 17.12 1.21
CA SER A 24 -22.04 16.59 1.73
C SER A 24 -23.27 17.39 1.28
N LEU A 25 -23.25 18.72 1.38
CA LEU A 25 -24.41 19.54 0.99
C LEU A 25 -24.51 19.74 -0.53
N GLY A 26 -23.37 19.64 -1.23
CA GLY A 26 -23.28 19.79 -2.67
C GLY A 26 -23.41 18.49 -3.46
N ASP A 27 -23.63 17.35 -2.77
CA ASP A 27 -23.63 16.00 -3.33
C ASP A 27 -22.43 15.75 -4.27
N CYS A 28 -21.24 16.17 -3.86
CA CYS A 28 -20.07 16.09 -4.72
C CYS A 28 -19.62 14.64 -4.85
N VAL A 29 -19.53 14.15 -6.08
CA VAL A 29 -19.07 12.79 -6.39
C VAL A 29 -17.76 12.77 -7.17
N ASN A 30 -17.01 11.69 -7.03
CA ASN A 30 -15.82 11.37 -7.81
C ASN A 30 -16.21 10.88 -9.22
N ARG A 31 -15.20 10.57 -10.05
CA ARG A 31 -15.41 10.05 -11.43
C ARG A 31 -16.14 8.70 -11.51
N HIS A 32 -16.23 7.98 -10.39
CA HIS A 32 -16.91 6.69 -10.25
C HIS A 32 -18.34 6.84 -9.73
N GLY A 33 -18.81 8.06 -9.46
CA GLY A 33 -20.15 8.33 -8.93
C GLY A 33 -20.27 8.14 -7.41
N GLU A 34 -19.16 7.92 -6.71
CA GLU A 34 -19.12 7.79 -5.25
C GLU A 34 -18.88 9.15 -4.58
N PRO A 35 -19.27 9.35 -3.30
CA PRO A 35 -18.97 10.58 -2.58
C PRO A 35 -17.50 10.98 -2.66
N TYR A 36 -17.24 12.25 -2.92
CA TYR A 36 -15.87 12.75 -3.09
C TYR A 36 -15.07 12.61 -1.78
N THR A 37 -13.89 12.00 -1.85
CA THR A 37 -12.99 11.86 -0.70
C THR A 37 -11.69 12.63 -0.90
N ILE A 38 -11.22 13.31 0.15
CA ILE A 38 -9.94 14.01 0.13
C ILE A 38 -8.82 13.09 0.62
N ASP A 39 -7.88 12.80 -0.27
CA ASP A 39 -6.65 12.08 0.05
C ASP A 39 -5.52 13.01 0.52
N ASN A 40 -4.45 12.42 1.09
CA ASN A 40 -3.30 13.17 1.60
C ASN A 40 -2.56 13.97 0.52
N LYS A 41 -2.47 13.42 -0.69
CA LYS A 41 -1.72 14.02 -1.80
C LYS A 41 -2.44 15.28 -2.28
N SER A 42 -3.75 15.18 -2.51
CA SER A 42 -4.60 16.29 -2.92
C SER A 42 -4.59 17.42 -1.88
N ALA A 43 -4.77 17.09 -0.59
CA ALA A 43 -4.71 18.07 0.50
C ALA A 43 -3.35 18.80 0.58
N SER A 44 -2.25 18.08 0.38
CA SER A 44 -0.90 18.64 0.36
C SER A 44 -0.70 19.61 -0.82
N LEU A 45 -1.07 19.19 -2.03
CA LEU A 45 -0.92 19.99 -3.24
C LEU A 45 -1.74 21.29 -3.19
N TRP A 46 -2.98 21.24 -2.68
CA TRP A 46 -3.81 22.43 -2.51
C TRP A 46 -3.21 23.40 -1.49
N TYR A 47 -2.66 22.89 -0.40
CA TYR A 47 -2.01 23.74 0.60
C TYR A 47 -0.75 24.41 0.06
N LYS A 48 0.05 23.69 -0.74
CA LYS A 48 1.25 24.23 -1.38
C LYS A 48 0.97 25.12 -2.58
N GLN A 49 -0.31 25.21 -3.02
CA GLN A 49 -0.74 25.91 -4.23
C GLN A 49 -0.10 25.34 -5.51
N GLU A 50 0.13 24.03 -5.51
CA GLU A 50 0.74 23.27 -6.62
C GLU A 50 -0.30 22.60 -7.51
N ALA A 51 -1.54 22.46 -7.04
CA ALA A 51 -2.68 22.02 -7.83
C ALA A 51 -3.90 22.88 -7.52
N ASP A 52 -4.72 23.10 -8.55
CA ASP A 52 -6.01 23.77 -8.38
C ASP A 52 -7.05 22.82 -7.73
N ILE A 53 -8.12 23.41 -7.21
CA ILE A 53 -9.26 22.65 -6.69
C ILE A 53 -10.02 22.00 -7.87
N PRO A 54 -10.35 20.71 -7.79
CA PRO A 54 -11.09 20.00 -8.84
C PRO A 54 -12.41 20.68 -9.24
N GLY A 55 -12.73 20.65 -10.52
CA GLY A 55 -13.91 21.35 -11.06
C GLY A 55 -15.25 20.88 -10.50
N ASN A 56 -15.38 19.61 -10.13
CA ASN A 56 -16.56 19.07 -9.46
C ASN A 56 -16.73 19.62 -8.03
N LEU A 57 -15.65 19.84 -7.29
CA LEU A 57 -15.67 20.51 -5.98
C LEU A 57 -16.01 22.00 -6.14
N LYS A 58 -15.44 22.68 -7.15
CA LYS A 58 -15.80 24.07 -7.47
C LYS A 58 -17.27 24.22 -7.87
N LYS A 59 -17.82 23.26 -8.61
CA LYS A 59 -19.23 23.21 -8.96
C LYS A 59 -20.10 23.03 -7.72
N ALA A 60 -19.74 22.09 -6.83
CA ALA A 60 -20.45 21.86 -5.58
C ALA A 60 -20.39 23.09 -4.66
N ALA A 61 -19.25 23.79 -4.59
CA ALA A 61 -19.09 25.02 -3.83
C ALA A 61 -20.05 26.14 -4.25
N ASN A 62 -20.47 26.14 -5.52
CA ASN A 62 -21.43 27.11 -6.06
C ASN A 62 -22.89 26.65 -5.93
N ASP A 63 -23.17 25.52 -5.27
CA ASP A 63 -24.52 25.02 -5.01
C ASP A 63 -25.22 25.88 -3.95
N GLY A 64 -26.49 26.22 -4.18
CA GLY A 64 -27.28 27.03 -3.26
C GLY A 64 -27.51 26.39 -1.88
N ARG A 65 -27.44 25.07 -1.78
CA ARG A 65 -27.51 24.32 -0.51
C ARG A 65 -26.24 24.51 0.30
N VAL A 66 -25.08 24.41 -0.36
CA VAL A 66 -23.77 24.69 0.25
C VAL A 66 -23.74 26.14 0.72
N TYR A 67 -24.13 27.10 -0.13
CA TYR A 67 -24.23 28.52 0.23
C TYR A 67 -25.02 28.74 1.53
N LYS A 68 -26.22 28.15 1.63
CA LYS A 68 -27.12 28.34 2.78
C LYS A 68 -26.67 27.62 4.04
N GLY A 69 -26.02 26.46 3.90
CA GLY A 69 -25.66 25.60 5.02
C GLY A 69 -24.25 25.81 5.58
N ILE A 70 -23.34 26.41 4.82
CA ILE A 70 -21.92 26.44 5.20
C ILE A 70 -21.65 27.22 6.48
N GLY A 71 -22.36 28.33 6.72
CA GLY A 71 -22.18 29.13 7.94
C GLY A 71 -22.49 28.32 9.20
N LYS A 72 -23.61 27.60 9.19
CA LYS A 72 -24.01 26.72 10.31
C LYS A 72 -22.97 25.63 10.56
N TYR A 73 -22.49 24.97 9.51
CA TYR A 73 -21.45 23.94 9.65
C TYR A 73 -20.16 24.53 10.25
N PHE A 74 -19.73 25.70 9.78
CA PHE A 74 -18.52 26.34 10.31
C PHE A 74 -18.67 26.75 11.77
N THR A 75 -19.85 27.18 12.21
CA THR A 75 -20.12 27.39 13.64
C THR A 75 -19.98 26.08 14.42
N ASP A 76 -20.76 25.06 14.06
CA ASP A 76 -20.90 23.85 14.87
C ASP A 76 -19.63 22.97 14.86
N GLU A 77 -18.95 22.87 13.72
CA GLU A 77 -17.88 21.88 13.49
C GLU A 77 -16.49 22.50 13.43
N VAL A 78 -16.37 23.79 13.13
CA VAL A 78 -15.06 24.45 12.94
C VAL A 78 -14.72 25.36 14.10
N LEU A 79 -15.59 26.32 14.43
CA LEU A 79 -15.37 27.23 15.55
C LEU A 79 -15.37 26.48 16.88
N ASP A 80 -16.40 25.68 17.14
CA ASP A 80 -16.59 25.04 18.43
C ASP A 80 -15.64 23.86 18.70
N LYS A 81 -15.22 23.15 17.64
CA LYS A 81 -14.50 21.87 17.77
C LYS A 81 -13.05 21.89 17.30
N VAL A 82 -12.66 22.84 16.45
CA VAL A 82 -11.34 22.82 15.77
C VAL A 82 -10.47 24.01 16.17
N LEU A 83 -11.06 25.19 16.35
CA LEU A 83 -10.31 26.37 16.77
C LEU A 83 -10.29 26.51 18.29
N SER A 84 -9.14 26.90 18.84
CA SER A 84 -9.06 27.30 20.25
C SER A 84 -9.42 28.77 20.40
N GLY A 85 -10.34 29.13 21.32
CA GLY A 85 -10.90 30.49 21.45
C GLY A 85 -9.90 31.65 21.35
N VAL A 86 -8.76 31.58 22.05
CA VAL A 86 -7.74 32.66 22.02
C VAL A 86 -7.00 32.77 20.67
N LYS A 87 -6.85 31.67 19.93
CA LYS A 87 -6.18 31.69 18.60
C LYS A 87 -7.15 31.95 17.45
N ALA A 88 -8.46 31.90 17.70
CA ALA A 88 -9.48 32.14 16.69
C ALA A 88 -9.55 33.63 16.34
N ASP A 89 -9.46 34.51 17.34
CA ASP A 89 -9.54 35.96 17.15
C ASP A 89 -8.36 36.50 16.32
N ASP A 90 -7.13 36.08 16.63
CA ASP A 90 -5.93 36.45 15.86
C ASP A 90 -6.01 35.96 14.40
N MET A 91 -6.53 34.74 14.21
CA MET A 91 -6.72 34.10 12.91
C MET A 91 -7.75 34.88 12.07
N VAL A 92 -8.88 35.26 12.68
CA VAL A 92 -9.94 36.04 12.04
C VAL A 92 -9.44 37.44 11.66
N ALA A 93 -8.67 38.10 12.54
CA ALA A 93 -8.09 39.42 12.26
C ALA A 93 -7.09 39.38 11.09
N GLU A 94 -6.22 38.36 11.03
CA GLU A 94 -5.35 38.14 9.87
C GLU A 94 -6.16 37.88 8.59
N LEU A 95 -7.26 37.11 8.67
CA LEU A 95 -8.10 36.84 7.50
C LEU A 95 -8.73 38.11 6.94
N LEU A 96 -9.22 38.97 7.82
CA LEU A 96 -9.85 40.22 7.44
C LEU A 96 -8.87 41.10 6.64
N ASN A 97 -7.61 41.16 7.09
CA ASN A 97 -6.57 41.89 6.36
C ASN A 97 -6.27 41.26 4.99
N LEU A 98 -6.19 39.93 4.91
CA LEU A 98 -6.01 39.25 3.62
C LEU A 98 -7.17 39.48 2.65
N ILE A 99 -8.40 39.50 3.15
CA ILE A 99 -9.60 39.78 2.34
C ILE A 99 -9.53 41.21 1.78
N LYS A 100 -9.12 42.20 2.58
CA LYS A 100 -8.97 43.59 2.13
C LYS A 100 -7.99 43.71 0.96
N GLU A 101 -6.84 43.05 1.07
CA GLU A 101 -5.76 43.06 0.07
C GLU A 101 -6.00 42.09 -1.11
N SER A 102 -7.10 41.33 -1.10
CA SER A 102 -7.37 40.31 -2.13
C SER A 102 -7.97 40.89 -3.41
N ASP A 103 -7.94 40.06 -4.47
CA ASP A 103 -8.58 40.32 -5.77
C ASP A 103 -10.11 40.08 -5.77
N LEU A 104 -10.73 39.85 -4.61
CA LEU A 104 -12.19 39.72 -4.49
C LEU A 104 -12.90 41.00 -4.94
N SER A 105 -14.11 40.86 -5.46
CA SER A 105 -14.93 42.02 -5.82
C SER A 105 -15.34 42.82 -4.58
N GLU A 106 -15.62 44.12 -4.76
CA GLU A 106 -16.10 44.98 -3.67
C GLU A 106 -17.41 44.48 -3.06
N MET A 107 -18.26 43.81 -3.84
CA MET A 107 -19.47 43.16 -3.34
C MET A 107 -19.15 42.00 -2.40
N GLU A 108 -18.23 41.11 -2.80
CA GLU A 108 -17.82 39.96 -1.98
C GLU A 108 -17.10 40.41 -0.69
N LYS A 109 -16.24 41.44 -0.79
CA LYS A 109 -15.60 42.06 0.38
C LYS A 109 -16.63 42.70 1.31
N GLY A 110 -17.62 43.39 0.76
CA GLY A 110 -18.73 43.98 1.52
C GLY A 110 -19.55 42.95 2.27
N ASP A 111 -19.92 41.85 1.61
CA ASP A 111 -20.65 40.74 2.22
C ASP A 111 -19.87 40.10 3.38
N LEU A 112 -18.56 39.87 3.19
CA LEU A 112 -17.70 39.30 4.23
C LEU A 112 -17.53 40.24 5.43
N ASN A 113 -17.32 41.54 5.18
CA ASN A 113 -17.20 42.52 6.25
C ASN A 113 -18.50 42.61 7.06
N LYS A 114 -19.67 42.57 6.40
CA LYS A 114 -20.95 42.58 7.09
C LYS A 114 -21.12 41.36 8.00
N LEU A 115 -20.80 40.15 7.52
CA LEU A 115 -20.87 38.93 8.35
C LEU A 115 -19.96 39.03 9.58
N TYR A 116 -18.78 39.61 9.41
CA TYR A 116 -17.85 39.86 10.51
C TYR A 116 -18.39 40.90 11.52
N GLU A 117 -18.91 42.03 11.05
CA GLU A 117 -19.47 43.10 11.90
C GLU A 117 -20.73 42.65 12.66
N ASP A 118 -21.56 41.80 12.04
CA ASP A 118 -22.75 41.20 12.65
C ASP A 118 -22.40 40.11 13.69
N GLY A 119 -21.11 39.75 13.82
CA GLY A 119 -20.64 38.71 14.74
C GLY A 119 -20.89 37.27 14.26
N ASP A 120 -21.34 37.08 13.01
CA ASP A 120 -21.54 35.78 12.40
C ASP A 120 -20.21 35.22 11.88
N LEU A 121 -19.35 34.78 12.82
CA LEU A 121 -18.04 34.23 12.51
C LEU A 121 -18.12 32.94 11.68
N GLY A 122 -19.14 32.11 11.89
CA GLY A 122 -19.34 30.88 11.11
C GLY A 122 -19.68 31.20 9.66
N GLY A 123 -20.62 32.12 9.45
CA GLY A 123 -20.94 32.69 8.15
C GLY A 123 -19.72 33.31 7.48
N PHE A 124 -18.98 34.16 8.19
CA PHE A 124 -17.77 34.81 7.70
C PHE A 124 -16.72 33.80 7.21
N LEU A 125 -16.34 32.82 8.05
CA LEU A 125 -15.32 31.83 7.70
C LEU A 125 -15.77 30.90 6.58
N GLY A 126 -17.01 30.43 6.62
CA GLY A 126 -17.57 29.59 5.56
C GLY A 126 -17.62 30.32 4.23
N ARG A 127 -18.04 31.58 4.22
CA ARG A 127 -18.12 32.39 3.01
C ARG A 127 -16.75 32.73 2.45
N ALA A 128 -15.79 33.10 3.31
CA ALA A 128 -14.42 33.34 2.92
C ALA A 128 -13.78 32.09 2.29
N PHE A 129 -14.07 30.91 2.86
CA PHE A 129 -13.63 29.64 2.29
C PHE A 129 -14.20 29.38 0.89
N LEU A 130 -15.51 29.61 0.67
CA LEU A 130 -16.11 29.47 -0.67
C LEU A 130 -15.46 30.40 -1.70
N TYR A 131 -15.23 31.65 -1.35
CA TYR A 131 -14.58 32.59 -2.26
C TYR A 131 -13.13 32.21 -2.54
N ALA A 132 -12.43 31.60 -1.58
CA ALA A 132 -11.06 31.13 -1.78
C ALA A 132 -10.98 29.92 -2.74
N ILE A 133 -11.96 29.01 -2.74
CA ILE A 133 -11.87 27.76 -3.54
C ILE A 133 -12.28 27.91 -5.01
N LEU A 134 -13.08 28.92 -5.36
CA LEU A 134 -13.57 29.14 -6.72
C LEU A 134 -12.48 29.54 -7.74
N PRO A 135 -11.60 30.53 -7.47
CA PRO A 135 -10.56 30.92 -8.41
C PRO A 135 -9.47 29.86 -8.56
N ASN A 136 -8.60 30.01 -9.57
CA ASN A 136 -7.43 29.14 -9.72
C ASN A 136 -6.44 29.45 -8.59
N ASN A 137 -6.21 28.46 -7.73
CA ASN A 137 -5.35 28.59 -6.55
C ASN A 137 -3.88 28.25 -6.79
N MET A 138 -3.46 28.04 -8.03
CA MET A 138 -2.06 27.81 -8.37
C MET A 138 -1.27 29.11 -8.34
N LYS A 139 -0.02 29.08 -7.84
CA LYS A 139 0.91 30.21 -7.93
C LYS A 139 1.11 30.59 -9.41
N LYS A 140 0.79 31.83 -9.76
CA LYS A 140 1.06 32.39 -11.10
C LYS A 140 2.54 32.79 -11.17
N ASP A 141 3.22 32.25 -12.18
CA ASP A 141 4.63 32.43 -12.54
C ASP A 141 5.67 31.82 -11.58
N ALA A 142 5.72 30.49 -11.58
CA ALA A 142 6.96 29.77 -11.34
C ALA A 142 7.64 29.58 -12.71
N SER A 143 8.83 30.17 -12.91
CA SER A 143 9.57 30.06 -14.17
C SER A 143 9.82 28.59 -14.54
N TYR A 144 10.15 28.29 -15.79
CA TYR A 144 10.40 26.91 -16.26
C TYR A 144 11.49 26.17 -15.44
N GLU A 145 12.37 26.89 -14.74
CA GLU A 145 13.32 26.34 -13.78
C GLU A 145 12.68 25.80 -12.50
N ASP A 146 11.52 26.34 -12.11
CA ASP A 146 10.83 25.99 -10.88
C ASP A 146 9.96 24.74 -11.05
N TYR A 147 9.42 24.46 -12.24
CA TYR A 147 8.79 23.15 -12.50
C TYR A 147 9.81 22.01 -12.44
N SER A 148 11.03 22.23 -12.94
CA SER A 148 12.15 21.29 -12.81
C SER A 148 12.53 21.10 -11.34
N LYS A 149 12.65 22.19 -10.56
CA LYS A 149 12.95 22.11 -9.12
C LYS A 149 11.81 21.52 -8.30
N THR A 150 10.55 21.81 -8.58
CA THR A 150 9.41 21.28 -7.83
C THR A 150 9.15 19.82 -8.19
N ALA A 151 9.35 19.42 -9.46
CA ALA A 151 9.39 18.00 -9.85
C ALA A 151 10.59 17.27 -9.25
N GLN A 152 11.76 17.91 -9.16
CA GLN A 152 12.93 17.35 -8.48
C GLN A 152 12.76 17.28 -6.96
N VAL A 153 12.10 18.25 -6.33
CA VAL A 153 11.83 18.29 -4.88
C VAL A 153 10.71 17.32 -4.53
N THR A 154 9.66 17.20 -5.34
CA THR A 154 8.63 16.17 -5.14
C THR A 154 9.14 14.77 -5.46
N ALA A 155 9.98 14.61 -6.48
CA ALA A 155 10.67 13.35 -6.72
C ALA A 155 11.68 13.06 -5.60
N ALA A 156 12.37 14.06 -5.06
CA ALA A 156 13.28 13.89 -3.92
C ALA A 156 12.51 13.56 -2.63
N ASP A 157 11.35 14.18 -2.40
CA ASP A 157 10.48 13.90 -1.25
C ASP A 157 9.86 12.50 -1.37
N ILE A 158 9.38 12.11 -2.55
CA ILE A 158 8.89 10.75 -2.82
C ILE A 158 10.03 9.74 -2.71
N ASN A 159 11.20 10.04 -3.26
CA ASN A 159 12.37 9.18 -3.12
C ASN A 159 12.80 9.08 -1.67
N HIS A 160 12.71 10.16 -0.90
CA HIS A 160 13.01 10.18 0.52
C HIS A 160 11.98 9.35 1.32
N GLU A 161 10.69 9.44 1.00
CA GLU A 161 9.65 8.59 1.59
C GLU A 161 9.81 7.12 1.19
N ILE A 162 10.17 6.83 -0.06
CA ILE A 162 10.49 5.48 -0.55
C ILE A 162 11.76 4.95 0.14
N GLU A 163 12.79 5.77 0.32
CA GLU A 163 14.01 5.42 1.04
C GLU A 163 13.72 5.20 2.52
N ALA A 164 12.92 6.04 3.15
CA ALA A 164 12.47 5.87 4.53
C ALA A 164 11.65 4.58 4.68
N PHE A 165 10.76 4.27 3.73
CA PHE A 165 10.02 3.01 3.69
C PHE A 165 10.94 1.82 3.47
N ARG A 166 11.90 1.89 2.54
CA ARG A 166 12.92 0.84 2.32
C ARG A 166 13.79 0.64 3.55
N GLN A 167 14.16 1.70 4.27
CA GLN A 167 14.93 1.65 5.50
C GLN A 167 14.11 1.02 6.63
N PHE A 168 12.83 1.40 6.76
CA PHE A 168 11.89 0.82 7.70
C PHE A 168 11.66 -0.67 7.41
N VAL A 169 11.42 -1.05 6.16
CA VAL A 169 11.31 -2.45 5.73
C VAL A 169 12.61 -3.21 5.96
N GLY A 170 13.77 -2.58 5.68
CA GLY A 170 15.08 -3.16 5.91
C GLY A 170 15.44 -3.40 7.38
N GLN A 171 14.69 -2.82 8.32
CA GLN A 171 14.88 -3.09 9.76
C GLN A 171 14.40 -4.48 10.17
N PHE A 172 13.49 -5.09 9.37
CA PHE A 172 12.97 -6.42 9.63
C PHE A 172 14.00 -7.47 9.20
N LYS A 173 14.52 -8.19 10.20
CA LYS A 173 15.49 -9.26 9.96
C LYS A 173 14.77 -10.51 9.48
N LYS A 174 15.38 -11.20 8.51
CA LYS A 174 14.92 -12.52 8.07
C LYS A 174 14.79 -13.43 9.30
N PRO A 175 13.62 -14.08 9.50
CA PRO A 175 13.39 -14.97 10.63
C PRO A 175 14.41 -16.12 10.66
N ALA A 176 14.69 -16.62 11.86
CA ALA A 176 15.57 -17.77 12.04
C ALA A 176 14.95 -19.01 11.37
N PRO A 177 15.70 -19.75 10.53
CA PRO A 177 15.21 -20.94 9.86
C PRO A 177 14.64 -21.98 10.82
N LEU A 178 13.42 -22.44 10.55
CA LEU A 178 12.83 -23.60 11.17
C LEU A 178 13.65 -24.85 10.80
N SER A 179 13.90 -25.69 11.80
CA SER A 179 14.50 -27.00 11.55
C SER A 179 13.40 -28.02 11.23
N PRO A 180 13.58 -28.87 10.21
CA PRO A 180 12.64 -29.95 9.97
C PRO A 180 12.47 -30.84 11.21
N PRO A 181 11.24 -31.17 11.62
CA PRO A 181 10.99 -32.06 12.74
C PRO A 181 11.48 -33.47 12.41
N LEU A 182 11.83 -34.20 13.48
CA LEU A 182 12.31 -35.59 13.38
C LEU A 182 11.27 -36.50 12.71
N THR A 183 10.00 -36.31 13.06
CA THR A 183 8.85 -36.96 12.43
C THR A 183 8.31 -36.09 11.31
N ILE A 184 7.92 -36.70 10.18
CA ILE A 184 7.26 -35.99 9.09
C ILE A 184 5.92 -35.44 9.59
N ALA A 185 5.71 -34.13 9.45
CA ALA A 185 4.47 -33.47 9.85
C ALA A 185 3.36 -33.67 8.80
N THR A 186 2.09 -33.47 9.17
CA THR A 186 0.95 -33.74 8.29
C THR A 186 0.97 -32.83 7.06
N GLU A 187 1.36 -31.58 7.26
CA GLU A 187 1.55 -30.56 6.22
C GLU A 187 2.66 -30.90 5.21
N GLU A 188 3.58 -31.83 5.51
CA GLU A 188 4.63 -32.27 4.59
C GLU A 188 4.23 -33.50 3.76
N MET A 189 3.14 -34.19 4.14
CA MET A 189 2.92 -35.58 3.74
C MET A 189 2.81 -35.77 2.22
N LYS A 190 2.15 -34.85 1.52
CA LYS A 190 1.91 -35.00 0.08
C LYS A 190 3.23 -34.97 -0.71
N TYR A 191 4.00 -33.88 -0.62
CA TYR A 191 5.27 -33.79 -1.33
C TYR A 191 6.28 -34.84 -0.84
N VAL A 192 6.29 -35.21 0.45
CA VAL A 192 7.19 -36.25 0.97
C VAL A 192 6.86 -37.63 0.39
N THR A 193 5.57 -37.97 0.29
CA THR A 193 5.13 -39.22 -0.35
C THR A 193 5.56 -39.25 -1.81
N GLU A 194 5.48 -38.11 -2.48
CA GLU A 194 5.91 -38.00 -3.86
C GLU A 194 7.43 -38.10 -4.04
N LEU A 195 8.22 -37.52 -3.12
CA LEU A 195 9.66 -37.74 -3.09
C LEU A 195 10.01 -39.23 -2.94
N PHE A 196 9.27 -39.99 -2.13
CA PHE A 196 9.49 -41.42 -2.02
C PHE A 196 9.21 -42.16 -3.34
N ARG A 197 8.13 -41.81 -4.06
CA ARG A 197 7.85 -42.33 -5.41
C ARG A 197 8.98 -42.00 -6.38
N VAL A 198 9.48 -40.77 -6.35
CA VAL A 198 10.61 -40.30 -7.17
C VAL A 198 11.87 -41.13 -6.91
N TYR A 199 12.18 -41.42 -5.64
CA TYR A 199 13.35 -42.22 -5.30
C TYR A 199 13.18 -43.70 -5.67
N GLN A 200 11.97 -44.23 -5.52
CA GLN A 200 11.64 -45.59 -5.95
C GLN A 200 11.81 -45.74 -7.46
N GLU A 201 11.27 -44.83 -8.25
CA GLU A 201 11.41 -44.83 -9.70
C GLU A 201 12.89 -44.74 -10.13
N LYS A 202 13.65 -43.83 -9.50
CA LYS A 202 15.07 -43.62 -9.86
C LYS A 202 15.96 -44.83 -9.54
N THR A 203 15.68 -45.53 -8.45
CA THR A 203 16.55 -46.59 -7.93
C THR A 203 16.06 -48.00 -8.25
N GLY A 204 14.77 -48.15 -8.57
CA GLY A 204 14.10 -49.44 -8.67
C GLY A 204 13.90 -50.15 -7.32
N VAL A 205 14.21 -49.48 -6.21
CA VAL A 205 14.08 -50.04 -4.85
C VAL A 205 12.84 -49.44 -4.19
N GLU A 206 12.02 -50.30 -3.58
CA GLU A 206 10.82 -49.87 -2.85
C GLU A 206 11.17 -48.83 -1.78
N CYS A 207 10.43 -47.71 -1.77
CA CYS A 207 10.65 -46.62 -0.82
C CYS A 207 9.30 -46.08 -0.36
N ASN A 208 8.93 -46.35 0.90
CA ASN A 208 7.66 -45.92 1.50
C ASN A 208 7.87 -45.08 2.77
N CYS A 209 9.07 -45.12 3.35
CA CYS A 209 9.41 -44.37 4.55
C CYS A 209 10.88 -43.92 4.58
N VAL A 210 11.20 -43.04 5.52
CA VAL A 210 12.56 -42.49 5.68
C VAL A 210 13.61 -43.59 5.93
N LYS A 211 13.25 -44.70 6.57
CA LYS A 211 14.17 -45.81 6.84
C LYS A 211 14.60 -46.53 5.57
N ASP A 212 13.73 -46.58 4.56
CA ASP A 212 14.04 -47.24 3.28
C ASP A 212 15.14 -46.49 2.52
N LEU A 213 15.35 -45.21 2.84
CA LEU A 213 16.45 -44.41 2.30
C LEU A 213 17.82 -44.75 2.93
N ASP A 214 17.88 -45.54 4.00
CA ASP A 214 19.15 -45.93 4.65
C ASP A 214 20.04 -46.77 3.71
N SER A 215 19.44 -47.56 2.83
CA SER A 215 20.15 -48.31 1.77
C SER A 215 20.58 -47.44 0.59
N CYS A 216 20.13 -46.19 0.50
CA CYS A 216 20.42 -45.27 -0.60
C CYS A 216 20.93 -43.91 -0.08
N PRO A 217 22.20 -43.81 0.36
CA PRO A 217 22.74 -42.60 1.01
C PRO A 217 22.59 -41.31 0.19
N ASN A 218 22.69 -41.40 -1.14
CA ASN A 218 22.50 -40.25 -2.03
C ASN A 218 21.04 -39.75 -2.02
N MET A 219 20.07 -40.66 -2.02
CA MET A 219 18.65 -40.31 -1.94
C MET A 219 18.30 -39.76 -0.56
N LYS A 220 18.82 -40.37 0.51
CA LYS A 220 18.69 -39.83 1.88
C LYS A 220 19.24 -38.42 2.02
N LYS A 221 20.41 -38.15 1.43
CA LYS A 221 21.01 -36.80 1.40
C LYS A 221 20.15 -35.82 0.59
N ASN A 222 19.60 -36.24 -0.54
CA ASN A 222 18.68 -35.43 -1.34
C ASN A 222 17.42 -35.09 -0.53
N PHE A 223 16.77 -36.10 0.04
CA PHE A 223 15.57 -35.97 0.86
C PHE A 223 15.73 -34.97 2.00
N ASN A 224 16.82 -35.09 2.78
CA ASN A 224 17.09 -34.16 3.89
C ASN A 224 17.26 -32.72 3.41
N ARG A 225 17.84 -32.51 2.22
CA ARG A 225 17.95 -31.18 1.60
C ARG A 225 16.60 -30.66 1.13
N GLN A 226 15.76 -31.49 0.49
CA GLN A 226 14.41 -31.08 0.08
C GLN A 226 13.55 -30.69 1.28
N ARG A 227 13.58 -31.50 2.36
CA ARG A 227 12.90 -31.14 3.62
C ARG A 227 13.44 -29.85 4.22
N LYS A 228 14.75 -29.64 4.21
CA LYS A 228 15.34 -28.37 4.67
C LYS A 228 14.79 -27.18 3.85
N ASP A 229 14.75 -27.30 2.52
CA ASP A 229 14.26 -26.24 1.63
C ASP A 229 12.77 -25.94 1.88
N TYR A 230 11.93 -26.95 2.07
CA TYR A 230 10.52 -26.78 2.47
C TYR A 230 10.38 -25.95 3.77
N TYR A 231 11.16 -26.27 4.81
CA TYR A 231 11.09 -25.53 6.07
C TYR A 231 11.68 -24.11 5.97
N LEU A 232 12.58 -23.84 5.02
CA LEU A 232 12.97 -22.46 4.71
C LEU A 232 11.79 -21.66 4.18
N ALA A 233 11.02 -22.22 3.24
CA ALA A 233 9.80 -21.58 2.74
C ALA A 233 8.75 -21.40 3.85
N GLU A 234 8.53 -22.41 4.70
CA GLU A 234 7.59 -22.34 5.82
C GLU A 234 8.00 -21.30 6.87
N THR A 235 9.31 -21.12 7.08
CA THR A 235 9.84 -20.06 7.93
C THR A 235 9.41 -18.69 7.40
N ILE A 236 9.50 -18.47 6.09
CA ILE A 236 9.10 -17.20 5.48
C ILE A 236 7.60 -17.03 5.50
N ARG A 237 6.83 -18.07 5.19
CA ARG A 237 5.36 -18.01 5.28
C ARG A 237 4.89 -17.58 6.66
N ARG A 238 5.43 -18.18 7.73
CA ARG A 238 5.11 -17.81 9.12
C ARG A 238 5.68 -16.45 9.52
N GLY A 239 6.91 -16.17 9.13
CA GLY A 239 7.58 -14.92 9.49
C GLY A 239 6.92 -13.71 8.85
N LEU A 240 6.48 -13.83 7.59
CA LEU A 240 5.68 -12.81 6.94
C LEU A 240 4.41 -12.60 7.74
N ARG A 241 3.64 -13.68 8.03
CA ARG A 241 2.41 -13.66 8.82
C ARG A 241 2.51 -12.89 10.15
N ASP A 242 3.63 -13.05 10.82
CA ASP A 242 3.84 -12.46 12.14
C ASP A 242 4.33 -11.00 12.07
N THR A 243 4.69 -10.49 10.87
CA THR A 243 5.37 -9.20 10.66
C THR A 243 4.50 -8.14 9.94
N VAL A 244 3.63 -8.50 8.99
CA VAL A 244 3.04 -7.58 7.99
C VAL A 244 1.50 -7.40 8.10
N ALA A 245 0.81 -8.07 9.03
CA ALA A 245 -0.65 -7.96 9.28
C ALA A 245 -1.54 -8.53 8.13
N PRO A 246 -2.88 -8.66 8.30
CA PRO A 246 -3.72 -9.77 7.80
C PRO A 246 -3.88 -9.98 6.28
N GLN A 247 -3.23 -9.19 5.42
CA GLN A 247 -3.23 -9.41 3.95
C GLN A 247 -2.10 -10.36 3.49
N GLU A 248 -1.42 -11.03 4.43
CA GLU A 248 -0.26 -11.89 4.16
C GLU A 248 -0.56 -13.20 3.46
N GLU A 249 -1.74 -13.77 3.68
CA GLU A 249 -2.12 -15.00 2.99
C GLU A 249 -2.17 -14.74 1.49
N GLU A 250 -2.80 -13.63 1.07
CA GLU A 250 -2.81 -13.19 -0.34
C GLU A 250 -1.39 -12.92 -0.88
N ASN A 251 -0.50 -12.32 -0.08
CA ASN A 251 0.88 -12.03 -0.52
C ASN A 251 1.71 -13.30 -0.74
N PHE A 252 1.62 -14.29 0.16
CA PHE A 252 2.37 -15.54 -0.01
C PHE A 252 1.75 -16.44 -1.08
N GLU A 253 0.43 -16.43 -1.25
CA GLU A 253 -0.23 -17.09 -2.37
C GLU A 253 0.22 -16.49 -3.72
N ALA A 254 0.35 -15.16 -3.81
CA ALA A 254 0.87 -14.50 -5.02
C ALA A 254 2.31 -14.92 -5.35
N VAL A 255 3.15 -15.15 -4.33
CA VAL A 255 4.51 -15.70 -4.51
C VAL A 255 4.47 -17.12 -5.05
N LYS A 256 3.59 -17.98 -4.51
CA LYS A 256 3.40 -19.34 -5.02
C LYS A 256 2.95 -19.32 -6.47
N GLU A 257 2.04 -18.43 -6.83
CA GLU A 257 1.55 -18.29 -8.20
C GLU A 257 2.67 -17.85 -9.17
N GLU A 258 3.44 -16.81 -8.82
CA GLU A 258 4.54 -16.35 -9.68
C GLU A 258 5.65 -17.42 -9.79
N MET A 259 5.87 -18.19 -8.72
CA MET A 259 6.77 -19.34 -8.78
C MET A 259 6.24 -20.45 -9.69
N TYR A 260 4.96 -20.78 -9.60
CA TYR A 260 4.30 -21.78 -10.45
C TYR A 260 4.43 -21.41 -11.93
N GLU A 261 4.03 -20.20 -12.30
CA GLU A 261 4.16 -19.68 -13.67
C GLU A 261 5.63 -19.70 -14.15
N GLY A 262 6.57 -19.45 -13.23
CA GLY A 262 8.01 -19.51 -13.52
C GLY A 262 8.55 -20.92 -13.76
N VAL A 263 7.91 -21.98 -13.26
CA VAL A 263 8.47 -23.35 -13.30
C VAL A 263 7.61 -24.37 -14.04
N VAL A 264 6.33 -24.12 -14.27
CA VAL A 264 5.39 -25.08 -14.88
C VAL A 264 5.88 -25.59 -16.23
N THR A 265 6.35 -24.71 -17.12
CA THR A 265 6.91 -25.13 -18.42
C THR A 265 8.17 -25.98 -18.29
N THR A 266 8.90 -25.88 -17.17
CA THR A 266 10.02 -26.79 -16.91
C THR A 266 9.53 -28.11 -16.35
N GLU A 267 8.52 -28.12 -15.50
CA GLU A 267 7.92 -29.36 -14.96
C GLU A 267 7.30 -30.22 -16.07
N GLU A 268 6.57 -29.61 -17.00
CA GLU A 268 5.86 -30.26 -18.11
C GLU A 268 6.77 -30.83 -19.22
N LYS A 269 8.10 -30.68 -19.13
CA LYS A 269 9.02 -31.26 -20.13
C LYS A 269 9.08 -32.78 -19.99
N ASP A 270 9.50 -33.41 -21.07
CA ASP A 270 9.81 -34.85 -21.06
C ASP A 270 11.08 -35.11 -20.25
N TYR A 271 10.99 -36.01 -19.27
CA TYR A 271 12.10 -36.46 -18.45
C TYR A 271 12.18 -37.97 -18.42
N ALA A 272 13.40 -38.50 -18.23
CA ALA A 272 13.61 -39.94 -18.12
C ALA A 272 13.01 -40.55 -16.85
N CYS A 273 12.84 -39.74 -15.79
CA CYS A 273 12.19 -40.09 -14.53
C CYS A 273 11.86 -38.83 -13.73
N GLY A 274 10.99 -38.96 -12.72
CA GLY A 274 10.59 -37.87 -11.85
C GLY A 274 11.72 -37.24 -11.04
N TYR A 275 12.82 -37.98 -10.80
CA TYR A 275 14.00 -37.40 -10.14
C TYR A 275 14.68 -36.35 -11.03
N ASP A 276 14.72 -36.59 -12.34
CA ASP A 276 15.33 -35.66 -13.28
C ASP A 276 14.41 -34.44 -13.50
N ARG A 277 13.08 -34.65 -13.55
CA ARG A 277 12.06 -33.57 -13.52
C ARG A 277 12.20 -32.68 -12.29
N MET A 278 12.14 -33.27 -11.11
CA MET A 278 12.25 -32.54 -9.83
C MET A 278 13.56 -31.74 -9.79
N ASN A 279 14.70 -32.32 -10.15
CA ASN A 279 15.97 -31.57 -10.12
C ASN A 279 15.96 -30.40 -11.12
N ALA A 280 15.46 -30.60 -12.33
CA ALA A 280 15.38 -29.54 -13.33
C ALA A 280 14.49 -28.38 -12.86
N VAL A 281 13.33 -28.68 -12.26
CA VAL A 281 12.44 -27.68 -11.67
C VAL A 281 13.13 -26.96 -10.51
N MET A 282 13.77 -27.69 -9.59
CA MET A 282 14.47 -27.10 -8.44
C MET A 282 15.65 -26.23 -8.86
N GLU A 283 16.36 -26.58 -9.93
CA GLU A 283 17.42 -25.76 -10.51
C GLU A 283 16.84 -24.49 -11.14
N HIS A 284 15.80 -24.62 -11.97
CA HIS A 284 15.15 -23.48 -12.62
C HIS A 284 14.50 -22.52 -11.61
N ALA A 285 13.87 -23.04 -10.56
CA ALA A 285 13.27 -22.26 -9.47
C ALA A 285 14.28 -21.28 -8.84
N THR A 286 15.58 -21.62 -8.79
CA THR A 286 16.59 -20.68 -8.25
C THR A 286 16.79 -19.44 -9.12
N LEU A 287 16.49 -19.56 -10.41
CA LEU A 287 16.67 -18.53 -11.43
C LEU A 287 15.42 -17.66 -11.63
N VAL A 288 14.24 -18.13 -11.22
CA VAL A 288 12.98 -17.36 -11.33
C VAL A 288 13.11 -16.03 -10.58
N GLU A 289 13.00 -14.93 -11.30
CA GLU A 289 13.01 -13.59 -10.69
C GLU A 289 11.59 -13.21 -10.29
N LEU A 290 11.35 -13.06 -8.98
CA LEU A 290 10.07 -12.55 -8.50
C LEU A 290 9.94 -11.06 -8.85
N SER A 291 8.73 -10.60 -9.11
CA SER A 291 8.43 -9.20 -9.38
C SER A 291 8.89 -8.28 -8.25
N SER A 292 9.33 -7.06 -8.59
CA SER A 292 9.87 -6.12 -7.60
C SER A 292 8.89 -5.81 -6.46
N ASN A 293 7.59 -5.85 -6.75
CA ASN A 293 6.55 -5.72 -5.74
C ASN A 293 6.56 -6.90 -4.75
N LEU A 294 6.56 -8.15 -5.26
CA LEU A 294 6.63 -9.34 -4.41
C LEU A 294 7.92 -9.39 -3.58
N GLN A 295 9.06 -9.03 -4.17
CA GLN A 295 10.32 -8.90 -3.43
C GLN A 295 10.21 -7.91 -2.27
N THR A 296 9.54 -6.77 -2.48
CA THR A 296 9.36 -5.74 -1.45
C THR A 296 8.42 -6.19 -0.33
N VAL A 297 7.25 -6.73 -0.66
CA VAL A 297 6.26 -7.18 0.34
C VAL A 297 6.73 -8.44 1.10
N THR A 298 7.61 -9.24 0.49
CA THR A 298 8.28 -10.37 1.15
C THR A 298 9.57 -9.98 1.87
N LEU A 299 9.84 -8.68 2.00
CA LEU A 299 10.98 -8.11 2.72
C LEU A 299 12.34 -8.62 2.20
N ASN A 300 12.39 -9.05 0.94
CA ASN A 300 13.53 -9.71 0.30
C ASN A 300 14.02 -10.98 1.02
N TRP A 301 13.13 -11.68 1.73
CA TRP A 301 13.51 -12.86 2.50
C TRP A 301 13.57 -14.15 1.67
N ILE A 302 12.99 -14.17 0.48
CA ILE A 302 12.92 -15.33 -0.40
C ILE A 302 14.23 -15.47 -1.20
N GLY A 303 15.04 -16.45 -0.82
CA GLY A 303 16.25 -16.84 -1.53
C GLY A 303 16.11 -18.19 -2.26
N PRO A 304 17.22 -18.73 -2.80
CA PRO A 304 17.18 -19.96 -3.58
C PRO A 304 16.61 -21.18 -2.85
N GLY A 305 16.87 -21.31 -1.55
CA GLY A 305 16.33 -22.43 -0.75
C GLY A 305 14.84 -22.29 -0.51
N GLU A 306 14.37 -21.07 -0.22
CA GLU A 306 12.95 -20.78 -0.08
C GLU A 306 12.19 -21.02 -1.40
N LYS A 307 12.75 -20.62 -2.55
CA LYS A 307 12.13 -20.89 -3.87
C LYS A 307 11.93 -22.38 -4.12
N LYS A 308 12.93 -23.21 -3.77
CA LYS A 308 12.81 -24.67 -3.83
C LYS A 308 11.74 -25.22 -2.88
N GLY A 309 11.69 -24.69 -1.66
CA GLY A 309 10.66 -25.03 -0.69
C GLY A 309 9.25 -24.68 -1.16
N ILE A 310 9.09 -23.54 -1.83
CA ILE A 310 7.82 -23.10 -2.43
C ILE A 310 7.35 -24.09 -3.50
N CYS A 311 8.25 -24.66 -4.31
CA CYS A 311 7.89 -25.73 -5.24
C CYS A 311 7.30 -26.96 -4.52
N HIS A 312 7.83 -27.35 -3.35
CA HIS A 312 7.24 -28.44 -2.55
C HIS A 312 5.89 -28.06 -1.94
N MET A 313 5.66 -26.78 -1.60
CA MET A 313 4.34 -26.30 -1.21
C MET A 313 3.35 -26.37 -2.38
N LEU A 314 3.76 -26.03 -3.60
CA LEU A 314 2.95 -26.17 -4.81
C LEU A 314 2.57 -27.63 -5.11
N VAL A 315 3.45 -28.59 -4.78
CA VAL A 315 3.12 -30.02 -4.85
C VAL A 315 2.06 -30.40 -3.81
N ASN A 316 2.17 -29.90 -2.58
CA ASN A 316 1.12 -30.11 -1.58
C ASN A 316 -0.24 -29.51 -2.02
N ASP A 317 -0.20 -28.41 -2.75
CA ASP A 317 -1.35 -27.74 -3.35
C ASP A 317 -1.84 -28.41 -4.65
N GLU A 318 -1.21 -29.51 -5.07
CA GLU A 318 -1.53 -30.26 -6.30
C GLU A 318 -1.40 -29.42 -7.60
N LYS A 319 -0.59 -28.34 -7.55
CA LYS A 319 -0.27 -27.52 -8.72
C LYS A 319 0.95 -28.03 -9.49
N LEU A 320 1.88 -28.70 -8.81
CA LEU A 320 3.04 -29.34 -9.43
C LEU A 320 3.04 -30.84 -9.08
N SER A 321 3.66 -31.64 -9.95
CA SER A 321 3.88 -33.06 -9.74
C SER A 321 5.33 -33.40 -10.13
N TRP A 322 5.95 -34.34 -9.42
CA TRP A 322 7.23 -34.93 -9.81
C TRP A 322 7.05 -36.22 -10.57
N ILE A 323 5.93 -36.91 -10.38
CA ILE A 323 5.61 -38.17 -11.07
C ILE A 323 4.55 -37.91 -12.13
N GLU A 324 4.65 -38.57 -13.28
CA GLU A 324 3.56 -38.54 -14.26
C GLU A 324 2.34 -39.26 -13.67
N GLY A 325 1.14 -38.71 -13.87
CA GLY A 325 -0.09 -39.36 -13.40
C GLY A 325 -0.19 -40.79 -13.92
N ASP A 326 -0.70 -41.69 -13.08
CA ASP A 326 -1.12 -43.03 -13.51
C ASP A 326 -2.31 -42.97 -14.47
#